data_AF-A0A658NT05-F1
#
_entry.id   AF-A0A658NT05-F1
#
_cell.length_a   1.000
_cell.length_b   1.000
_cell.length_c   1.000
_cell.angle_alpha   90.00
_cell.angle_beta   90.00
_cell.angle_gamma   90.00
#
_symmetry.space_group_name_H-M   'P 1'
#
loop_
_entity.id
_entity.type
_entity.pdbx_description
1 polymer ?
#
loop_
_entity_poly.entity_id
_entity_poly.type
_entity_poly.pdbx_seq_one_letter_code
_entity_poly.pdbx_strand_id
1 'polypeptide(L)'
;LTDPGKIDALIEDVQALGYPVGGTGNQISSIVHTQGWVHCHSSASDASGVVKSVMDRLYPYFTGEKSLPAKLRVAYACCLNMCGAVHCSD
;
A
#
# COMPACT_ATOMS: atom_id res chain seq x y z
N LEU A 1 -10.10 4.15 18.87
CA LEU A 1 -10.50 5.31 18.04
C LEU A 1 -11.97 5.15 17.69
N THR A 2 -12.87 5.54 18.59
CA THR A 2 -14.33 5.40 18.39
C THR A 2 -15.06 6.74 18.49
N ASP A 3 -14.33 7.81 18.85
CA ASP A 3 -14.83 9.17 18.92
C ASP A 3 -14.58 9.85 17.56
N PRO A 4 -15.62 10.15 16.77
CA PRO A 4 -15.48 10.79 15.46
C PRO A 4 -14.83 12.17 15.54
N GLY A 5 -14.98 12.89 16.65
CA GLY A 5 -14.44 14.24 16.83
C GLY A 5 -12.91 14.29 16.89
N LYS A 6 -12.24 13.13 16.97
CA LYS A 6 -10.77 13.03 17.02
C LYS A 6 -10.13 12.64 15.68
N ILE A 7 -10.93 12.36 14.65
CA ILE A 7 -10.40 11.81 13.38
C ILE A 7 -9.63 12.87 12.61
N ASP A 8 -10.18 14.08 12.45
CA ASP A 8 -9.58 15.12 11.61
C ASP A 8 -8.22 15.59 12.15
N ALA A 9 -8.11 15.81 13.46
CA ALA A 9 -6.84 16.16 14.09
C ALA A 9 -5.76 15.08 13.88
N LEU A 10 -6.14 13.80 13.91
CA LEU A 10 -5.20 12.70 13.64
C LEU A 10 -4.80 12.65 12.16
N ILE A 11 -5.71 12.95 11.25
CA ILE A 11 -5.38 13.05 9.81
C ILE A 11 -4.36 14.17 9.59
N GLU A 12 -4.57 15.34 10.19
CA GLU A 12 -3.66 16.48 10.11
C GLU A 12 -2.27 16.14 10.67
N ASP A 13 -2.20 15.55 11.87
CA ASP A 13 -0.93 15.16 12.50
C ASP A 13 -0.13 14.18 11.63
N VAL A 14 -0.80 13.17 11.09
CA VAL A 14 -0.16 12.12 10.28
C VAL A 14 0.29 12.67 8.92
N GLN A 15 -0.48 13.57 8.32
CA GLN A 15 -0.09 14.28 7.10
C GLN A 15 1.08 15.24 7.33
N ALA A 16 1.14 15.92 8.48
CA ALA A 16 2.28 16.77 8.83
C ALA A 16 3.59 15.99 8.98
N LEU A 17 3.52 14.71 9.37
CA LEU A 17 4.65 13.78 9.39
C LEU A 17 5.00 13.22 7.99
N GLY A 18 4.24 13.56 6.95
CA GLY A 18 4.44 13.10 5.58
C GLY A 18 3.84 11.72 5.27
N TYR A 19 2.96 11.20 6.14
CA TYR A 19 2.29 9.93 5.90
C TYR A 19 0.93 10.13 5.22
N PRO A 20 0.64 9.37 4.14
CA PRO A 20 -0.62 9.49 3.44
C PRO A 20 -1.78 8.84 4.20
N VAL A 21 -2.97 9.42 4.04
CA VAL A 21 -4.24 8.84 4.50
C VAL A 21 -5.06 8.46 3.26
N GLY A 22 -5.60 7.24 3.24
CA GLY A 22 -6.33 6.71 2.09
C GLY A 22 -6.47 5.19 2.11
N GLY A 23 -6.75 4.62 0.95
CA GLY A 23 -6.85 3.17 0.73
C GLY A 23 -8.15 2.53 1.22
N THR A 24 -9.20 3.33 1.33
CA THR A 24 -10.54 2.90 1.77
C THR A 24 -11.59 3.14 0.69
N GLY A 25 -12.62 2.28 0.63
CA GLY A 25 -13.65 2.37 -0.41
C GLY A 25 -13.12 2.04 -1.81
N ASN A 26 -13.52 2.82 -2.81
CA ASN A 26 -13.18 2.62 -4.22
C ASN A 26 -11.81 3.24 -4.58
N GLN A 27 -10.79 2.79 -3.86
CA GLN A 27 -9.40 3.27 -3.92
C GLN A 27 -8.45 2.06 -3.98
N ILE A 28 -7.17 2.34 -4.24
CA ILE A 28 -6.12 1.33 -4.09
C ILE A 28 -5.77 1.19 -2.61
N SER A 29 -5.79 -0.03 -2.07
CA SER A 29 -5.29 -0.28 -0.71
C SER A 29 -3.76 -0.15 -0.63
N SER A 30 -3.20 -0.03 0.58
CA SER A 30 -1.76 -0.12 0.76
C SER A 30 -1.19 -1.34 0.03
N ILE A 31 -0.14 -1.12 -0.76
CA ILE A 31 0.48 -2.18 -1.57
C ILE A 31 1.35 -3.03 -0.65
N VAL A 32 1.13 -4.35 -0.67
CA VAL A 32 1.88 -5.29 0.15
C VAL A 32 2.97 -5.93 -0.71
N HIS A 33 4.16 -6.11 -0.16
CA HIS A 33 5.21 -6.85 -0.82
C HIS A 33 5.83 -7.89 0.10
N THR A 34 6.38 -8.96 -0.48
CA THR A 34 7.25 -9.89 0.25
C THR A 34 8.45 -9.14 0.81
N GLN A 35 9.03 -9.64 1.91
CA GLN A 35 10.25 -9.06 2.52
C GLN A 35 11.40 -8.84 1.51
N GLY A 36 11.49 -9.67 0.46
CA GLY A 36 12.45 -9.48 -0.63
C GLY A 36 13.90 -9.74 -0.22
N TRP A 37 14.82 -9.31 -1.07
CA TRP A 37 16.27 -9.53 -0.91
C TRP A 37 16.84 -8.95 0.39
N VAL A 38 16.15 -7.99 1.02
CA VAL A 38 16.56 -7.39 2.29
C VAL A 38 16.66 -8.44 3.40
N HIS A 39 15.76 -9.44 3.41
CA HIS A 39 15.70 -10.44 4.47
C HIS A 39 15.56 -11.89 3.97
N CYS A 40 15.49 -12.12 2.66
CA CYS A 40 15.27 -13.45 2.08
C CYS A 40 16.30 -13.79 1.01
N HIS A 41 17.04 -14.89 1.19
CA HIS A 41 18.03 -15.36 0.22
C HIS A 41 17.41 -15.87 -1.09
N SER A 42 16.16 -16.32 -1.08
CA SER A 42 15.49 -16.87 -2.26
C SER A 42 14.82 -15.81 -3.14
N SER A 43 15.03 -14.53 -2.85
CA SER A 43 14.47 -13.44 -3.66
C SER A 43 15.03 -13.46 -5.08
N ALA A 44 14.16 -13.46 -6.08
CA ALA A 44 14.55 -13.34 -7.48
C ALA A 44 14.56 -11.86 -7.95
N SER A 45 13.89 -10.96 -7.23
CA SER A 45 13.77 -9.55 -7.59
C SER A 45 13.67 -8.62 -6.37
N ASP A 46 13.89 -7.32 -6.60
CA ASP A 46 13.71 -6.28 -5.59
C ASP A 46 12.25 -5.90 -5.38
N ALA A 47 11.60 -6.60 -4.44
CA ALA A 47 10.22 -6.33 -4.08
C ALA A 47 10.00 -4.94 -3.48
N SER A 48 10.86 -4.49 -2.57
CA SER A 48 10.72 -3.21 -1.88
C SER A 48 10.88 -2.02 -2.83
N GLY A 49 11.91 -2.03 -3.67
CA GLY A 49 12.17 -0.93 -4.60
C GLY A 49 11.09 -0.82 -5.67
N VAL A 50 10.68 -1.94 -6.25
CA VAL A 50 9.58 -1.97 -7.23
C VAL A 50 8.30 -1.45 -6.60
N VAL A 51 7.90 -1.94 -5.42
CA VAL A 51 6.67 -1.44 -4.78
C VAL A 51 6.76 0.04 -4.42
N LYS A 52 7.90 0.55 -3.95
CA LYS A 52 8.03 1.99 -3.72
C LYS A 52 7.77 2.81 -4.98
N SER A 53 8.38 2.44 -6.11
CA SER A 53 8.18 3.13 -7.39
C SER A 53 6.72 3.06 -7.87
N VAL A 54 6.05 1.92 -7.68
CA VAL A 54 4.65 1.74 -8.03
C VAL A 54 3.75 2.55 -7.10
N MET A 55 4.00 2.56 -5.79
CA MET A 55 3.26 3.36 -4.82
C MET A 55 3.32 4.85 -5.13
N ASP A 56 4.51 5.37 -5.50
CA ASP A 56 4.66 6.78 -5.88
C ASP A 56 3.81 7.14 -7.10
N ARG A 57 3.77 6.26 -8.09
CA ARG A 57 2.99 6.48 -9.31
C ARG A 57 1.48 6.37 -9.08
N LEU A 58 1.08 5.50 -8.16
CA LEU A 58 -0.32 5.19 -7.84
C LEU A 58 -0.88 6.02 -6.67
N TYR A 59 -0.06 6.88 -6.06
CA TYR A 59 -0.41 7.70 -4.91
C TYR A 59 -1.77 8.44 -5.04
N PRO A 60 -2.11 9.07 -6.18
CA PRO A 60 -3.41 9.73 -6.34
C PRO A 60 -4.62 8.79 -6.20
N TYR A 61 -4.47 7.52 -6.54
CA TYR A 61 -5.54 6.51 -6.39
C TYR A 61 -5.64 5.96 -4.97
N PHE A 62 -4.56 6.06 -4.19
CA PHE A 62 -4.56 5.72 -2.77
C PHE A 62 -5.25 6.81 -1.95
N THR A 63 -4.88 8.08 -2.15
CA THR A 63 -5.43 9.22 -1.40
C THR A 63 -6.86 9.58 -1.80
N GLY A 64 -7.35 9.07 -2.94
CA GLY A 64 -8.69 9.37 -3.45
C GLY A 64 -8.78 10.59 -4.35
N GLU A 65 -7.64 11.21 -4.69
CA GLU A 65 -7.57 12.23 -5.74
C GLU A 65 -8.07 11.66 -7.09
N LYS A 66 -7.79 10.38 -7.35
CA LYS A 66 -8.33 9.62 -8.48
C LYS A 66 -9.20 8.47 -7.98
N SER A 67 -10.40 8.37 -8.51
CA SER A 67 -11.34 7.30 -8.16
C SER A 67 -11.12 6.05 -9.02
N LEU A 68 -11.52 4.90 -8.47
CA LEU A 68 -11.65 3.63 -9.18
C LEU A 68 -13.11 3.16 -9.19
N PRO A 69 -13.51 2.25 -10.09
CA PRO A 69 -14.85 1.66 -10.06
C PRO A 69 -15.12 0.78 -8.83
N ALA A 70 -14.07 0.19 -8.27
CA ALA A 70 -14.11 -0.69 -7.11
C ALA A 70 -12.79 -0.62 -6.33
N LYS A 71 -12.75 -1.25 -5.15
CA LYS A 71 -11.51 -1.44 -4.39
C LYS A 71 -10.53 -2.29 -5.21
N LEU A 72 -9.27 -1.85 -5.28
CA LEU A 72 -8.18 -2.58 -5.93
C LEU A 72 -7.05 -2.84 -4.92
N ARG A 73 -6.55 -4.06 -4.89
CA ARG A 73 -5.41 -4.48 -4.08
C ARG A 73 -4.29 -4.84 -5.02
N VAL A 74 -3.12 -4.23 -4.81
CA VAL A 74 -1.90 -4.60 -5.53
C VAL A 74 -0.97 -5.24 -4.52
N ALA A 75 -0.34 -6.34 -4.90
CA ALA A 75 0.73 -6.94 -4.11
C ALA A 75 1.87 -7.44 -5.02
N TYR A 76 3.08 -7.55 -4.47
CA TYR A 76 4.25 -7.98 -5.22
C TYR A 76 5.03 -9.09 -4.50
N ALA A 77 5.27 -10.19 -5.20
CA ALA A 77 6.10 -11.29 -4.74
C ALA A 77 7.49 -11.25 -5.38
N CYS A 78 8.54 -11.33 -4.57
CA CYS A 78 9.91 -11.45 -5.06
C CYS A 78 10.25 -12.86 -5.61
N CYS A 79 9.40 -13.86 -5.39
CA CYS A 79 9.60 -15.24 -5.85
C CYS A 79 8.28 -16.03 -5.82
N LEU A 80 8.33 -17.26 -6.34
CA LEU A 80 7.19 -18.17 -6.44
C LEU A 80 6.59 -18.61 -5.10
N ASN A 81 7.29 -18.43 -3.97
CA ASN A 81 6.75 -18.76 -2.65
C ASN A 81 5.66 -17.78 -2.20
N MET A 82 5.59 -16.59 -2.82
CA MET A 82 4.51 -15.61 -2.60
C MET A 82 4.18 -15.36 -1.11
N CYS A 83 5.22 -15.20 -0.27
CA CYS A 83 5.05 -14.93 1.16
C CYS A 83 4.12 -13.72 1.38
N GLY A 84 3.20 -13.81 2.34
CA GLY A 84 2.20 -12.77 2.57
C GLY A 84 0.96 -12.89 1.67
N ALA A 85 0.71 -14.07 1.09
CA ALA A 85 -0.50 -14.38 0.32
C ALA A 85 -0.77 -13.38 -0.82
N VAL A 86 0.29 -13.07 -1.59
CA VAL A 86 0.23 -12.11 -2.71
C VAL A 86 -0.86 -12.48 -3.73
N HIS A 87 -1.19 -13.77 -3.86
CA HIS A 87 -2.28 -14.26 -4.70
C HIS A 87 -3.69 -13.79 -4.28
N CYS A 88 -3.84 -13.18 -3.11
CA CYS A 88 -5.09 -12.56 -2.65
C CYS A 88 -5.24 -11.09 -3.07
N SER A 89 -4.30 -10.55 -3.86
CA SER A 89 -4.47 -9.26 -4.53
C SER A 89 -5.28 -9.41 -5.82
N ASP A 90 -5.81 -8.29 -6.32
CA ASP A 90 -6.54 -8.24 -7.59
C ASP A 90 -5.60 -8.37 -8.80
#